data_AF-A0A371CSR8-F1
#
_entry.id   AF-A0A371CSR8-F1
#
_cell.length_a   1.000
_cell.length_b   1.000
_cell.length_c   1.000
_cell.angle_alpha   90.00
_cell.angle_beta   90.00
_cell.angle_gamma   90.00
#
_symmetry.space_group_name_H-M   'P 1'
#
loop_
_entity.id
_entity.type
_entity.pdbx_description
1 polymer ?
#
loop_
_entity_poly.entity_id
_entity_poly.type
_entity_poly.pdbx_seq_one_letter_code
_entity_poly.pdbx_strand_id
1 'polypeptide(L)'
;YTIRPFNDYDLTTNAHEARFRRRFNRRLSSLRIFVEHAFGRLKGRFPVLRCMPGNDIDMIYRTVEALMVIHNILERFNDDPTDIEEYNGEEDDDADEVRGEAAAQLHVDDDVSEDLLYATGVYRRKWILDLMRGELV
;
A
#
# COMPACT_ATOMS: atom_id res chain seq x y z
N TYR A 1 -10.55 3.97 2.43
CA TYR A 1 -10.15 3.28 3.67
C TYR A 1 -8.83 2.53 3.47
N THR A 2 -7.75 2.93 4.15
CA THR A 2 -6.48 2.21 4.14
C THR A 2 -6.45 1.11 5.21
N ILE A 3 -5.97 -0.09 4.86
CA ILE A 3 -5.80 -1.18 5.84
C ILE A 3 -4.55 -0.88 6.65
N ARG A 4 -4.71 -0.67 7.96
CA ARG A 4 -3.62 -0.35 8.90
C ARG A 4 -3.27 -1.57 9.77
N PRO A 5 -2.07 -1.63 10.36
CA PRO A 5 -1.79 -2.59 11.44
C PRO A 5 -2.66 -2.30 12.67
N PHE A 6 -2.85 -3.31 13.52
CA PHE A 6 -3.33 -3.11 14.89
C PHE A 6 -2.30 -2.30 15.67
N ASN A 7 -2.74 -1.24 16.34
CA ASN A 7 -1.88 -0.42 17.20
C ASN A 7 -1.58 -1.14 18.53
N ASP A 8 -0.61 -0.65 19.31
CA ASP A 8 -0.26 -1.26 20.60
C ASP A 8 -1.43 -1.26 21.59
N TYR A 9 -2.25 -0.21 21.60
CA TYR A 9 -3.49 -0.18 22.38
C TYR A 9 -4.59 -1.11 21.84
N ASP A 10 -4.51 -1.51 20.56
CA ASP A 10 -5.36 -2.57 20.01
C ASP A 10 -4.82 -3.96 20.38
N LEU A 11 -3.61 -4.13 20.94
CA LEU A 11 -3.14 -5.44 21.36
C LEU A 11 -3.81 -5.81 22.69
N THR A 12 -4.64 -6.84 22.66
CA THR A 12 -5.39 -7.27 23.86
C THR A 12 -4.47 -7.92 24.89
N THR A 13 -4.82 -7.80 26.17
CA THR A 13 -4.15 -8.55 27.25
C THR A 13 -4.29 -10.07 27.11
N ASN A 14 -5.30 -10.53 26.35
CA ASN A 14 -5.43 -11.93 25.96
C ASN A 14 -4.28 -12.33 25.03
N ALA A 15 -3.39 -13.19 25.52
CA ALA A 15 -2.19 -13.63 24.81
C ALA A 15 -2.50 -14.34 23.48
N HIS A 16 -3.60 -15.09 23.41
CA HIS A 16 -4.01 -15.80 22.20
C HIS A 16 -4.37 -14.80 21.10
N GLU A 17 -5.24 -13.86 21.41
CA GLU A 17 -5.70 -12.81 20.48
C GLU A 17 -4.56 -11.87 20.06
N ALA A 18 -3.68 -11.48 20.99
CA ALA A 18 -2.49 -10.70 20.68
C ALA A 18 -1.55 -11.41 19.69
N ARG A 19 -1.43 -12.74 19.77
CA ARG A 19 -0.63 -13.53 18.82
C ARG A 19 -1.18 -13.44 17.40
N PHE A 20 -2.50 -13.49 17.24
CA PHE A 20 -3.14 -13.35 15.92
C PHE A 20 -2.98 -11.95 15.35
N ARG A 21 -3.20 -10.90 16.16
CA ARG A 21 -3.01 -9.51 15.73
C ARG A 21 -1.56 -9.21 15.32
N ARG A 22 -0.57 -9.74 16.05
CA ARG A 22 0.85 -9.66 15.64
C ARG A 22 1.12 -10.41 14.33
N ARG A 23 0.55 -11.60 14.14
CA ARG A 23 0.66 -12.36 12.89
C ARG A 23 0.04 -11.60 11.71
N PHE A 24 -1.11 -10.96 11.92
CA PHE A 24 -1.74 -10.08 10.95
C PHE A 24 -0.82 -8.91 10.58
N ASN A 25 -0.31 -8.17 11.57
CA ASN A 25 0.61 -7.06 11.32
C ASN A 25 1.84 -7.51 10.52
N ARG A 26 2.46 -8.63 10.90
CA ARG A 26 3.60 -9.19 10.16
C ARG A 26 3.26 -9.51 8.70
N ARG A 27 2.09 -10.10 8.45
CA ARG A 27 1.65 -10.42 7.08
C ARG A 27 1.31 -9.17 6.28
N LEU A 28 0.68 -8.17 6.91
CA LEU A 28 0.41 -6.88 6.29
C LEU A 28 1.72 -6.17 5.92
N SER A 29 2.69 -6.10 6.82
CA SER A 29 4.01 -5.52 6.55
C SER A 29 4.73 -6.25 5.42
N SER A 30 4.70 -7.60 5.41
CA SER A 30 5.31 -8.38 4.33
C SER A 30 4.66 -8.12 2.97
N LEU A 31 3.34 -7.94 2.92
CA LEU A 31 2.64 -7.58 1.69
C LEU A 31 2.97 -6.16 1.24
N ARG A 32 3.07 -5.22 2.18
CA ARG A 32 3.47 -3.84 1.88
C ARG A 32 4.85 -3.78 1.26
N ILE A 33 5.84 -4.45 1.85
CA ILE A 33 7.20 -4.55 1.31
C ILE A 33 7.16 -5.04 -0.14
N PHE A 34 6.39 -6.11 -0.43
CA PHE A 34 6.27 -6.61 -1.81
C PHE A 34 5.67 -5.58 -2.78
N VAL A 35 4.65 -4.85 -2.33
CA VAL A 35 4.00 -3.79 -3.14
C VAL A 35 4.94 -2.60 -3.33
N GLU A 36 5.61 -2.16 -2.26
CA GLU A 36 6.59 -1.07 -2.26
C GLU A 36 7.74 -1.39 -3.23
N HIS A 37 8.30 -2.60 -3.16
CA HIS A 37 9.29 -3.11 -4.12
C HIS A 37 8.79 -3.09 -5.57
N ALA A 38 7.56 -3.54 -5.82
CA ALA A 38 7.00 -3.55 -7.17
C ALA A 38 6.86 -2.12 -7.73
N PHE A 39 6.39 -1.17 -6.93
CA PHE A 39 6.27 0.23 -7.33
C PHE A 39 7.61 0.95 -7.43
N GLY A 40 8.59 0.62 -6.59
CA GLY A 40 9.96 1.13 -6.70
C GLY A 40 10.59 0.76 -8.03
N ARG A 41 10.51 -0.52 -8.42
CA ARG A 41 10.97 -1.00 -9.73
C ARG A 41 10.22 -0.36 -10.89
N LEU A 42 8.90 -0.15 -10.76
CA LEU A 42 8.09 0.53 -11.77
C LEU A 42 8.55 1.98 -11.98
N LYS A 43 8.76 2.73 -10.89
CA LYS A 43 9.25 4.13 -10.93
C LYS A 43 10.64 4.24 -11.50
N GLY A 44 11.57 3.38 -11.06
CA GLY A 44 12.94 3.35 -11.59
C GLY A 44 12.98 3.05 -13.09
N ARG A 45 12.13 2.12 -13.56
CA ARG A 45 12.08 1.75 -14.99
C ARG A 45 11.39 2.80 -15.85
N PHE A 46 10.47 3.59 -15.28
CA PHE A 46 9.68 4.57 -16.02
C PHE A 46 9.80 5.97 -15.39
N PRO A 47 10.88 6.73 -15.68
CA PRO A 47 11.11 8.06 -15.13
C PRO A 47 9.97 9.06 -15.39
N VAL A 48 9.15 8.82 -16.42
CA VAL A 48 7.92 9.61 -16.71
C VAL A 48 6.99 9.71 -15.50
N LEU A 49 7.01 8.73 -14.59
CA LEU A 49 6.22 8.73 -13.36
C LEU A 49 6.64 9.83 -12.37
N ARG A 50 7.89 10.32 -12.42
CA ARG A 50 8.39 11.43 -11.58
C ARG A 50 7.96 12.81 -12.10
N CYS A 51 7.61 12.91 -13.38
CA CYS A 51 7.32 14.18 -14.06
C CYS A 51 5.86 14.33 -14.50
N MET A 52 4.96 13.43 -14.08
CA MET A 52 3.56 13.48 -14.49
C MET A 52 2.82 14.66 -13.84
N PRO A 53 2.11 15.50 -14.61
CA PRO A 53 1.31 16.58 -14.07
C PRO A 53 0.08 16.02 -13.33
N GLY A 54 -0.15 16.49 -12.10
CA GLY A 54 -1.25 16.05 -11.23
C GLY A 54 -2.64 16.61 -11.58
N ASN A 55 -2.83 17.13 -12.79
CA ASN A 55 -4.04 17.85 -13.19
C ASN A 55 -5.14 16.96 -13.77
N ASP A 56 -4.80 15.76 -14.25
CA ASP A 56 -5.74 14.77 -14.78
C ASP A 56 -5.52 13.42 -14.09
N ILE A 57 -6.31 13.18 -13.05
CA ILE A 57 -6.24 11.97 -12.24
C ILE A 57 -6.59 10.71 -13.07
N ASP A 58 -7.56 10.81 -13.99
CA ASP A 58 -7.96 9.68 -14.84
C ASP A 58 -6.83 9.28 -15.80
N MET A 59 -6.15 10.28 -16.37
CA MET A 59 -4.98 10.05 -17.22
C MET A 59 -3.82 9.44 -16.43
N ILE A 60 -3.58 9.90 -15.20
CA ILE A 60 -2.55 9.32 -14.31
C ILE A 60 -2.85 7.84 -14.05
N TYR A 61 -4.09 7.50 -13.68
CA TYR A 61 -4.47 6.11 -13.43
C TYR A 61 -4.26 5.22 -14.66
N ARG A 62 -4.73 5.65 -15.83
CA ARG A 62 -4.56 4.91 -17.09
C ARG A 62 -3.08 4.74 -17.46
N THR A 63 -2.27 5.76 -17.21
CA THR A 63 -0.84 5.72 -17.47
C THR A 63 -0.15 4.72 -16.55
N VAL A 64 -0.43 4.77 -15.24
CA VAL A 64 0.13 3.81 -14.28
C VAL A 64 -0.29 2.38 -14.61
N GLU A 65 -1.57 2.15 -14.95
CA GLU A 65 -2.06 0.82 -15.35
C GLU A 65 -1.35 0.30 -16.61
N ALA A 66 -1.23 1.13 -17.65
CA ALA A 66 -0.52 0.75 -18.87
C ALA A 66 0.96 0.42 -18.59
N LEU A 67 1.63 1.21 -17.75
CA LEU A 67 3.01 0.96 -17.37
C LEU A 67 3.17 -0.33 -16.55
N MET A 68 2.22 -0.69 -15.68
CA MET A 68 2.24 -1.98 -15.00
C MET A 68 2.14 -3.15 -15.98
N VAL A 69 1.29 -3.05 -17.00
CA VAL A 69 1.18 -4.08 -18.05
C VAL A 69 2.50 -4.21 -18.81
N ILE A 70 3.08 -3.09 -19.24
CA ILE A 70 4.38 -3.07 -19.94
C ILE A 70 5.48 -3.63 -19.05
N HIS A 71 5.54 -3.24 -17.78
CA HIS A 71 6.49 -3.78 -16.80
C HIS A 71 6.43 -5.30 -16.78
N ASN A 72 5.24 -5.88 -16.58
CA ASN A 72 5.07 -7.33 -16.52
C ASN A 72 5.49 -8.04 -17.82
N ILE A 73 5.29 -7.40 -18.98
CA ILE A 73 5.75 -7.92 -20.26
C ILE A 73 7.29 -7.94 -20.29
N LEU A 74 7.94 -6.83 -19.93
CA LEU A 74 9.39 -6.70 -19.94
C LEU A 74 10.06 -7.66 -18.93
N GLU A 75 9.49 -7.82 -17.74
CA GLU A 75 9.92 -8.82 -16.75
C GLU A 75 9.87 -10.23 -17.33
N ARG A 76 8.80 -10.57 -18.06
CA ARG A 76 8.65 -11.89 -18.68
C ARG A 76 9.66 -12.14 -19.80
N PHE A 77 10.11 -11.08 -20.48
CA PHE A 77 11.17 -11.15 -21.47
C PHE A 77 12.59 -11.04 -20.88
N ASN A 78 12.70 -10.90 -19.55
CA ASN A 78 13.98 -10.71 -18.85
C ASN A 78 14.77 -9.52 -19.41
N ASP A 79 14.04 -8.45 -19.78
CA ASP A 79 14.61 -7.19 -20.26
C ASP A 79 15.36 -6.49 -19.11
N ASP A 80 16.57 -6.02 -19.40
CA ASP A 80 17.48 -5.43 -18.43
C ASP A 80 17.32 -3.89 -18.37
N PRO A 81 16.81 -3.32 -17.27
CA PRO A 81 16.63 -1.88 -17.13
C PRO A 81 17.92 -1.12 -16.79
N THR A 82 19.10 -1.76 -16.65
CA THR A 82 20.34 -1.06 -16.24
C THR A 82 20.83 0.00 -17.21
N ASP A 83 20.39 -0.05 -18.48
CA ASP A 83 20.73 0.96 -19.48
C ASP A 83 19.88 2.25 -19.35
N ILE A 84 18.88 2.26 -18.48
CA ILE A 84 18.03 3.42 -18.22
C ILE A 84 18.80 4.40 -17.32
N GLU A 85 18.92 5.65 -17.76
CA GLU A 85 19.53 6.72 -16.99
C GLU A 85 18.83 6.87 -15.63
N GLU A 86 19.61 6.95 -14.55
CA GLU A 86 19.14 6.98 -13.15
C GLU A 86 18.55 5.66 -12.61
N TYR A 87 18.56 4.56 -13.36
CA TYR A 87 18.19 3.25 -12.81
C TYR A 87 19.32 2.69 -11.95
N ASN A 88 19.14 2.68 -10.62
CA ASN A 88 20.09 2.11 -9.66
C ASN A 88 19.71 0.70 -9.19
N GLY A 89 18.53 0.19 -9.58
CA GLY A 89 18.00 -1.09 -9.10
C GLY A 89 17.66 -1.12 -7.61
N GLU A 90 17.83 0.01 -6.92
CA GLU A 90 17.51 0.19 -5.51
C GLU A 90 16.15 0.87 -5.37
N GLU A 91 15.56 0.76 -4.19
CA GLU A 91 14.36 1.52 -3.87
C GLU A 91 14.77 2.98 -3.63
N ASP A 92 14.00 3.94 -4.15
CA ASP A 92 14.22 5.36 -3.80
C ASP A 92 14.14 5.49 -2.27
N ASP A 93 15.18 6.05 -1.65
CA ASP A 93 15.24 6.38 -0.21
C ASP A 93 14.15 7.40 0.20
N ASP A 94 13.45 7.99 -0.77
CA ASP A 94 12.25 8.80 -0.60
C ASP A 94 11.03 7.96 -0.18
N ALA A 95 11.23 7.16 0.87
CA ALA A 95 10.17 6.83 1.81
C ALA A 95 9.86 8.06 2.66
N ASP A 96 9.51 9.19 2.04
CA ASP A 96 8.57 10.07 2.73
C ASP A 96 7.31 9.23 2.79
N GLU A 97 7.14 8.57 3.94
CA GLU A 97 5.94 7.84 4.31
C GLU A 97 4.81 8.77 3.89
N VAL A 98 4.10 8.46 2.79
CA VAL A 98 2.91 9.22 2.42
C VAL A 98 1.95 8.95 3.56
N ARG A 99 2.06 9.76 4.63
CA ARG A 99 1.30 9.70 5.86
C ARG A 99 -0.09 10.18 5.52
N GLY A 100 -0.79 9.43 4.68
CA GLY A 100 -2.19 9.61 4.39
C GLY A 100 -2.64 11.02 4.00
N GLU A 101 -1.78 11.96 3.59
CA GLU A 101 -2.22 13.31 3.24
C GLU A 101 -3.07 13.29 1.96
N ALA A 102 -2.67 12.49 0.97
CA ALA A 102 -3.50 12.25 -0.22
C ALA A 102 -4.81 11.50 0.10
N ALA A 103 -4.84 10.66 1.15
CA ALA A 103 -6.06 10.01 1.61
C ALA A 103 -6.93 10.92 2.50
N ALA A 104 -6.34 11.95 3.11
CA ALA A 104 -7.02 12.96 3.91
C ALA A 104 -7.64 14.06 3.02
N GLN A 105 -7.13 14.24 1.78
CA GLN A 105 -7.67 15.17 0.79
C GLN A 105 -8.76 14.61 -0.11
N LEU A 106 -9.03 13.29 -0.07
CA LEU A 106 -10.34 12.80 -0.50
C LEU A 106 -11.34 13.49 0.42
N HIS A 107 -12.20 14.37 -0.09
CA HIS A 107 -13.26 15.06 0.66
C HIS A 107 -13.97 14.06 1.59
N VAL A 108 -13.46 13.93 2.81
CA VAL A 108 -14.17 13.31 3.91
C VAL A 108 -15.18 14.38 4.24
N ASP A 109 -16.47 14.09 4.05
CA ASP A 109 -17.52 14.92 4.60
C ASP A 109 -17.09 15.30 6.03
N ASP A 110 -17.04 16.60 6.32
CA ASP A 110 -16.61 17.20 7.59
C ASP A 110 -17.39 16.67 8.83
N ASP A 111 -18.38 15.80 8.60
CA ASP A 111 -19.31 15.21 9.56
C ASP A 111 -18.86 13.84 10.12
N VAL A 112 -17.78 13.23 9.60
CA VAL A 112 -17.29 11.94 10.09
C VAL A 112 -16.23 12.14 11.18
N SER A 113 -16.62 11.91 12.44
CA SER A 113 -15.70 11.96 13.58
C SER A 113 -14.49 11.02 13.41
N GLU A 114 -13.31 11.47 13.84
CA GLU A 114 -12.07 10.69 13.83
C GLU A 114 -12.21 9.35 14.58
N ASP A 115 -12.98 9.35 15.68
CA ASP A 115 -13.28 8.15 16.46
C ASP A 115 -14.13 7.14 15.66
N LEU A 116 -15.12 7.62 14.91
CA LEU A 116 -15.95 6.77 14.06
C LEU A 116 -15.12 6.14 12.94
N LEU A 117 -14.21 6.91 12.36
CA LEU A 117 -13.27 6.43 11.34
C LEU A 117 -12.33 5.36 11.91
N TYR A 118 -11.79 5.61 13.11
CA TYR A 118 -10.93 4.66 13.82
C TYR A 118 -11.67 3.35 14.12
N ALA A 119 -12.87 3.45 14.71
CA ALA A 119 -13.70 2.30 15.07
C ALA A 119 -14.05 1.43 13.85
N THR A 120 -14.42 2.07 12.74
CA THR A 120 -14.70 1.39 11.46
C THR A 120 -13.47 0.66 10.94
N GLY A 121 -12.29 1.30 11.06
CA GLY A 121 -11.00 0.68 10.74
C GLY A 121 -10.71 -0.56 11.59
N VAL A 122 -10.92 -0.49 12.90
CA VAL A 122 -10.74 -1.63 13.83
C VAL A 122 -11.67 -2.78 13.47
N TYR A 123 -12.95 -2.50 13.20
CA TYR A 123 -13.93 -3.52 12.81
C TYR A 123 -13.50 -4.27 11.55
N ARG A 124 -13.05 -3.54 10.53
CA ARG A 124 -12.55 -4.15 9.29
C ARG A 124 -11.32 -5.03 9.53
N ARG A 125 -10.38 -4.62 10.38
CA ARG A 125 -9.21 -5.44 10.73
C ARG A 125 -9.61 -6.73 11.44
N LYS A 126 -10.56 -6.67 12.38
CA LYS A 126 -11.12 -7.85 13.05
C LYS A 126 -11.79 -8.79 12.06
N TRP A 127 -12.63 -8.27 11.18
CA TRP A 127 -13.30 -9.07 10.15
C TRP A 127 -12.30 -9.78 9.22
N ILE A 128 -11.25 -9.09 8.76
CA ILE A 128 -10.19 -9.72 7.95
C ILE A 128 -9.45 -10.78 8.78
N LEU A 129 -9.20 -10.54 10.07
CA LEU A 129 -8.58 -11.51 10.95
C LEU A 129 -9.43 -12.78 11.05
N ASP A 130 -10.74 -12.64 11.24
CA ASP A 130 -11.68 -13.76 11.34
C ASP A 130 -11.72 -14.56 10.03
N LEU A 131 -11.69 -13.86 8.89
CA LEU A 131 -11.56 -14.48 7.57
C LEU A 131 -10.26 -15.29 7.46
N MET A 132 -9.14 -14.74 7.92
CA MET A 132 -7.84 -15.42 7.92
C MET A 132 -7.77 -16.62 8.87
N ARG A 133 -8.64 -16.65 9.90
CA ARG A 133 -8.79 -17.77 10.83
C ARG A 133 -9.73 -18.86 10.31
N GLY A 134 -10.49 -18.59 9.25
CA GLY A 134 -11.53 -19.50 8.76
C GLY A 134 -12.75 -19.54 9.68
N GLU A 135 -12.96 -18.51 10.50
CA GLU A 135 -14.05 -18.42 11.48
C GLU A 135 -15.33 -17.78 10.91
N LEU A 136 -15.31 -17.39 9.63
CA LEU A 136 -16.43 -16.81 8.90
C LEU A 136 -17.10 -17.82 7.93
N VAL A 137 -16.98 -19.13 8.20
CA VAL A 137 -17.64 -20.20 7.42
C VAL A 137 -18.89 -20.69 8.13
#